data_AF-A0A4Y2FA93-F1
#
_entry.id   AF-A0A4Y2FA93-F1
#
_cell.length_a   1.000
_cell.length_b   1.000
_cell.length_c   1.000
_cell.angle_alpha   90.00
_cell.angle_beta   90.00
_cell.angle_gamma   90.00
#
_symmetry.space_group_name_H-M   'P 1'
#
loop_
_entity.id
_entity.type
_entity.pdbx_description
1 polymer ?
#
loop_
_entity_poly.entity_id
_entity_poly.type
_entity_poly.pdbx_seq_one_letter_code
_entity_poly.pdbx_strand_id
1 'polypeptide(L)'
;MDAGDSRRIEREQVDLPNGHWIKDNIFGSVIPSSVVNRTIYFEGTFEFNCVVTPTSWSFRVTFTENDGNDVSCGTFIRRTDDGPGLVNVQFWMTILTDPFCFDVSYVQHFISRMSFGQADRQIIPDFLSSKDASLLDDQELHAQFFFIVHGCHSVQDMTE
;
A
#
# COMPACT_ATOMS: atom_id res chain seq x y z
N MET A 1 -8.44 -13.81 2.05
CA MET A 1 -9.32 -13.19 1.04
C MET A 1 -10.65 -12.93 1.72
N ASP A 2 -11.04 -11.66 1.85
CA ASP A 2 -12.40 -11.36 2.23
C ASP A 2 -13.34 -11.71 1.07
N ALA A 3 -14.32 -12.55 1.37
CA ALA A 3 -15.34 -12.97 0.44
C ALA A 3 -16.16 -11.74 0.05
N GLY A 4 -15.89 -11.15 -1.11
CA GLY A 4 -16.68 -10.04 -1.65
C GLY A 4 -15.90 -8.94 -2.35
N ASP A 5 -14.56 -8.99 -2.39
CA ASP A 5 -13.80 -8.08 -3.24
C ASP A 5 -13.82 -8.56 -4.70
N SER A 6 -14.67 -7.96 -5.52
CA SER A 6 -14.85 -8.29 -6.94
C SER A 6 -13.87 -7.56 -7.87
N ARG A 7 -12.95 -6.77 -7.33
CA ARG A 7 -12.02 -5.97 -8.14
C ARG A 7 -10.96 -6.86 -8.77
N ARG A 8 -10.54 -6.49 -9.99
CA ARG A 8 -9.41 -7.16 -10.64
C ARG A 8 -8.12 -6.54 -10.13
N ILE A 9 -7.20 -7.39 -9.71
CA ILE A 9 -5.88 -7.00 -9.23
C ILE A 9 -4.85 -7.63 -10.13
N GLU A 10 -4.01 -6.81 -10.76
CA GLU A 10 -2.83 -7.28 -11.48
C GLU A 10 -1.59 -7.01 -10.64
N ARG A 11 -0.88 -8.08 -10.32
CA ARG A 11 0.29 -8.05 -9.45
C ARG A 11 1.55 -8.30 -10.25
N GLU A 12 2.57 -7.51 -9.95
CA GLU A 12 3.95 -7.73 -10.33
C GLU A 12 4.79 -7.83 -9.05
N GLN A 13 5.64 -8.85 -8.96
CA GLN A 13 6.60 -9.01 -7.87
C GLN A 13 7.97 -9.27 -8.47
N VAL A 14 8.98 -8.56 -7.96
CA VAL A 14 10.36 -8.75 -8.39
C VAL A 14 11.25 -8.87 -7.16
N ASP A 15 11.99 -9.97 -7.16
CA ASP A 15 12.97 -10.29 -6.13
C ASP A 15 14.37 -9.93 -6.65
N LEU A 16 15.05 -9.00 -6.01
CA LEU A 16 16.41 -8.58 -6.36
C LEU A 16 17.40 -8.90 -5.21
N PRO A 17 18.71 -9.05 -5.51
CA PRO A 17 19.72 -9.34 -4.49
C PRO A 17 19.88 -8.27 -3.40
N ASN A 18 19.33 -7.06 -3.57
CA ASN A 18 19.48 -5.93 -2.66
C ASN A 18 18.12 -5.36 -2.18
N GLY A 19 17.02 -6.00 -2.54
CA GLY A 19 15.68 -5.54 -2.17
C GLY A 19 14.60 -6.26 -2.97
N HIS A 20 13.38 -6.14 -2.50
CA HIS A 20 12.24 -6.82 -3.10
C HIS A 20 11.11 -5.84 -3.22
N TRP A 21 10.34 -5.93 -4.31
CA TRP A 21 9.19 -5.07 -4.48
C TRP A 21 8.00 -5.80 -5.06
N ILE A 22 6.83 -5.25 -4.73
CA ILE A 22 5.53 -5.66 -5.26
C ILE A 22 4.84 -4.41 -5.76
N LYS A 23 4.19 -4.54 -6.91
CA LYS A 23 3.28 -3.57 -7.49
C LYS A 23 1.93 -4.23 -7.68
N ASP A 24 0.89 -3.65 -7.09
CA ASP A 24 -0.49 -4.03 -7.35
C ASP A 24 -1.19 -2.91 -8.11
N ASN A 25 -1.73 -3.25 -9.28
CA ASN A 25 -2.64 -2.41 -10.06
C ASN A 25 -4.08 -2.85 -9.77
N ILE A 26 -4.91 -1.94 -9.26
CA ILE A 26 -6.30 -2.21 -8.92
C ILE A 26 -7.21 -1.62 -9.98
N PHE A 27 -7.96 -2.51 -10.64
CA PHE A 27 -8.94 -2.16 -11.64
C PHE A 27 -10.34 -2.19 -11.01
N GLY A 28 -11.04 -1.04 -11.11
CA GLY A 28 -12.30 -0.76 -10.43
C GLY A 28 -12.17 0.06 -9.14
N SER A 29 -13.31 0.57 -8.67
CA SER A 29 -13.36 1.63 -7.64
C SER A 29 -12.76 1.23 -6.29
N VAL A 30 -11.86 2.09 -5.79
CA VAL A 30 -11.22 1.96 -4.46
C VAL A 30 -11.71 3.03 -3.47
N ILE A 31 -12.44 4.04 -3.94
CA ILE A 31 -12.96 5.13 -3.13
C ILE A 31 -14.45 4.89 -2.86
N PRO A 32 -14.95 5.10 -1.63
CA PRO A 32 -16.39 5.05 -1.34
C PRO A 32 -17.22 5.95 -2.25
N SER A 33 -18.41 5.49 -2.66
CA SER A 33 -19.39 6.30 -3.37
C SER A 33 -20.16 7.21 -2.41
N SER A 34 -20.56 8.40 -2.85
CA SER A 34 -21.32 9.41 -2.09
C SER A 34 -22.68 8.95 -1.50
N VAL A 35 -23.17 7.76 -1.87
CA VAL A 35 -24.43 7.18 -1.38
C VAL A 35 -24.21 6.26 -0.17
N VAL A 36 -22.98 5.79 0.07
CA VAL A 36 -22.62 4.88 1.15
C VAL A 36 -21.18 5.15 1.59
N ASN A 37 -20.98 5.62 2.83
CA ASN A 37 -19.68 5.59 3.50
C ASN A 37 -19.17 4.15 3.52
N ARG A 38 -18.30 3.83 2.56
CA ARG A 38 -17.71 2.52 2.41
C ARG A 38 -16.23 2.60 2.78
N THR A 39 -15.92 2.13 3.98
CA THR A 39 -14.54 1.83 4.34
C THR A 39 -14.06 0.69 3.46
N ILE A 40 -13.23 0.99 2.48
CA ILE A 40 -12.61 -0.01 1.63
C ILE A 40 -11.22 -0.27 2.19
N TYR A 41 -11.01 -1.47 2.72
CA TYR A 41 -9.69 -1.93 3.10
C TYR A 41 -9.11 -2.78 1.96
N PHE A 42 -7.86 -2.51 1.59
CA PHE A 42 -7.09 -3.43 0.75
C PHE A 42 -6.08 -4.13 1.63
N GLU A 43 -6.31 -5.40 1.95
CA GLU A 43 -5.39 -6.21 2.75
C GLU A 43 -4.64 -7.21 1.87
N GLY A 44 -3.33 -7.06 1.81
CA GLY A 44 -2.46 -8.01 1.14
C GLY A 44 -1.46 -8.59 2.11
N THR A 45 -1.27 -9.91 2.03
CA THR A 45 -0.11 -10.56 2.62
C THR A 45 0.86 -11.00 1.54
N PHE A 46 2.15 -10.78 1.76
CA PHE A 46 3.19 -11.18 0.83
C PHE A 46 4.40 -11.70 1.55
N GLU A 47 5.11 -12.59 0.87
CA GLU A 47 6.33 -13.22 1.34
C GLU A 47 7.41 -12.98 0.30
N PHE A 48 8.59 -12.56 0.77
CA PHE A 48 9.78 -12.50 -0.06
C PHE A 48 10.73 -13.63 0.31
N ASN A 49 11.29 -14.27 -0.70
CA ASN A 49 12.31 -15.30 -0.54
C ASN A 49 13.70 -14.66 -0.32
N CYS A 50 13.91 -13.92 0.79
CA CYS A 50 15.25 -13.51 1.20
C CYS A 50 15.90 -14.61 2.06
N VAL A 51 17.16 -14.96 1.76
CA VAL A 51 17.90 -16.05 2.44
C VAL A 51 18.23 -15.72 3.91
N VAL A 52 18.41 -14.43 4.22
CA VAL A 52 18.88 -13.96 5.55
C VAL A 52 17.70 -13.66 6.49
N THR A 53 16.54 -13.30 5.95
CA THR A 53 15.36 -12.95 6.74
C THR A 53 14.11 -13.32 5.95
N PRO A 54 13.26 -14.25 6.38
CA PRO A 54 11.94 -14.42 5.77
C PRO A 54 11.14 -13.15 6.08
N THR A 55 10.56 -12.50 5.08
CA THR A 55 9.88 -11.22 5.29
C THR A 55 8.43 -11.34 4.85
N SER A 56 7.61 -11.85 5.75
CA SER A 56 6.16 -11.89 5.58
C SER A 56 5.60 -10.54 6.00
N TRP A 57 4.64 -10.04 5.24
CA TRP A 57 4.07 -8.73 5.49
C TRP A 57 2.57 -8.77 5.37
N SER A 58 1.92 -7.84 6.04
CA SER A 58 0.54 -7.46 5.79
C SER A 58 0.49 -5.96 5.61
N PHE A 59 -0.18 -5.49 4.58
CA PHE A 59 -0.49 -4.07 4.42
C PHE A 59 -1.99 -3.90 4.28
N ARG A 60 -2.50 -2.80 4.84
CA ARG A 60 -3.88 -2.38 4.75
C ARG A 60 -3.95 -0.92 4.32
N VAL A 61 -4.68 -0.62 3.25
CA VAL A 61 -5.03 0.76 2.88
C VAL A 61 -6.51 0.96 3.07
N THR A 62 -6.91 2.02 3.74
CA THR A 62 -8.30 2.33 4.09
C THR A 62 -8.69 3.72 3.60
N PHE A 63 -9.77 3.82 2.83
CA PHE A 63 -10.35 5.11 2.45
C PHE A 63 -11.59 5.40 3.28
N THR A 64 -11.70 6.65 3.73
CA THR A 64 -12.83 7.13 4.53
C THR A 64 -13.27 8.50 4.03
N GLU A 65 -14.55 8.65 3.72
CA GLU A 65 -15.16 9.94 3.40
C GLU A 65 -15.35 10.73 4.70
N ASN A 66 -14.83 11.96 4.74
CA ASN A 66 -14.95 12.91 5.84
C ASN A 66 -16.23 13.74 5.71
N ASP A 67 -16.66 14.37 6.80
CA ASP A 67 -17.72 15.37 6.80
C ASP A 67 -17.32 16.53 5.85
N GLY A 68 -18.00 16.65 4.70
CA GLY A 68 -17.63 17.60 3.64
C GLY A 68 -17.27 16.97 2.29
N ASN A 69 -17.36 15.63 2.17
CA ASN A 69 -17.15 14.81 0.96
C ASN A 69 -15.68 14.64 0.54
N ASP A 70 -14.72 15.18 1.28
CA ASP A 70 -13.30 14.88 1.03
C ASP A 70 -12.92 13.51 1.58
N VAL A 71 -11.94 12.85 0.99
CA VAL A 71 -11.57 11.47 1.32
C VAL A 71 -10.22 11.43 2.01
N SER A 72 -10.19 10.88 3.23
CA SER A 72 -8.96 10.53 3.93
C SER A 72 -8.43 9.16 3.49
N CYS A 73 -7.12 8.99 3.56
CA CYS A 73 -6.46 7.69 3.38
C CYS A 73 -5.69 7.29 4.65
N GLY A 74 -5.90 6.06 5.11
CA GLY A 74 -5.14 5.44 6.19
C GLY A 74 -4.32 4.26 5.66
N THR A 75 -3.02 4.23 5.94
CA THR A 75 -2.15 3.08 5.66
C THR A 75 -1.78 2.39 6.96
N PHE A 76 -1.70 1.07 6.91
CA PHE A 76 -1.20 0.23 7.99
C PHE A 76 -0.27 -0.81 7.38
N ILE A 77 0.99 -0.79 7.76
CA ILE A 77 2.01 -1.68 7.23
C ILE A 77 2.57 -2.47 8.40
N ARG A 78 2.60 -3.78 8.30
CA ARG A 78 3.08 -4.65 9.37
C ARG A 78 3.96 -5.75 8.81
N ARG A 79 5.06 -6.00 9.51
CA ARG A 79 5.87 -7.19 9.33
C ARG A 79 5.25 -8.33 10.15
N THR A 80 4.92 -9.44 9.51
CA THR A 80 4.16 -10.54 10.11
C THR A 80 4.99 -11.78 10.43
N ASP A 81 6.24 -11.85 9.95
CA ASP A 81 7.20 -12.86 10.38
C ASP A 81 7.82 -12.56 11.75
N ASP A 82 8.52 -13.57 12.28
CA ASP A 82 9.31 -13.55 13.52
C ASP A 82 10.83 -13.51 13.27
N GLY A 83 11.25 -13.24 12.03
CA GLY A 83 12.66 -13.22 11.65
C GLY A 83 13.45 -12.09 12.35
N PRO A 84 14.70 -12.31 12.75
CA PRO A 84 15.54 -11.25 13.31
C PRO A 84 15.88 -10.19 12.24
N GLY A 85 16.43 -9.05 12.66
CA GLY A 85 16.92 -8.02 11.73
C GLY A 85 15.97 -6.84 11.51
N LEU A 86 16.55 -5.74 11.07
CA LEU A 86 15.86 -4.47 10.84
C LEU A 86 15.83 -4.21 9.34
N VAL A 87 14.66 -3.88 8.82
CA VAL A 87 14.45 -3.63 7.39
C VAL A 87 13.96 -2.22 7.16
N ASN A 88 14.26 -1.66 6.00
CA ASN A 88 13.69 -0.38 5.58
C ASN A 88 12.59 -0.67 4.58
N VAL A 89 11.46 0.03 4.72
CA VAL A 89 10.30 -0.15 3.87
C VAL A 89 9.97 1.17 3.21
N GLN A 90 9.66 1.10 1.92
CA GLN A 90 9.11 2.21 1.17
C GLN A 90 7.77 1.78 0.59
N PHE A 91 6.73 2.56 0.86
CA PHE A 91 5.40 2.34 0.33
C PHE A 91 4.97 3.55 -0.49
N TRP A 92 4.54 3.32 -1.73
CA TRP A 92 3.92 4.31 -2.58
C TRP A 92 2.49 3.92 -2.91
N MET A 93 1.63 4.91 -2.94
CA MET A 93 0.27 4.77 -3.46
C MET A 93 0.02 5.90 -4.43
N THR A 94 -0.57 5.55 -5.57
CA THR A 94 -1.04 6.48 -6.58
C THR A 94 -2.52 6.20 -6.84
N ILE A 95 -3.35 7.23 -6.77
CA ILE A 95 -4.72 7.20 -7.33
C ILE A 95 -4.74 7.97 -8.63
N LEU A 96 -5.31 7.37 -9.68
CA LEU A 96 -5.37 7.94 -11.03
C LEU A 96 -6.72 8.63 -11.21
N THR A 97 -6.75 9.97 -11.16
CA THR A 97 -7.99 10.76 -11.24
C THR A 97 -8.31 11.29 -12.64
N ASP A 98 -7.40 11.14 -13.60
CA ASP A 98 -7.60 11.55 -15.00
C ASP A 98 -7.23 10.40 -15.96
N PRO A 99 -8.09 10.07 -16.94
CA PRO A 99 -7.87 8.97 -17.89
C PRO A 99 -6.75 9.23 -18.92
N PHE A 100 -6.35 10.50 -19.09
CA PHE A 100 -5.39 10.96 -20.10
C PHE A 100 -4.16 11.67 -19.50
N CYS A 101 -4.24 12.10 -18.23
CA CYS A 101 -3.17 12.81 -17.53
C CYS A 101 -2.99 12.27 -16.10
N PHE A 102 -1.76 12.30 -15.61
CA PHE A 102 -1.40 11.84 -14.26
C PHE A 102 -1.66 12.94 -13.22
N ASP A 103 -2.88 13.46 -13.11
CA ASP A 103 -3.25 14.06 -11.83
C ASP A 103 -3.33 12.91 -10.83
N VAL A 104 -2.30 12.88 -9.99
CA VAL A 104 -1.91 11.73 -9.20
C VAL A 104 -1.93 12.18 -7.75
N SER A 105 -2.94 11.75 -7.00
CA SER A 105 -2.82 11.78 -5.56
C SER A 105 -1.80 10.72 -5.15
N TYR A 106 -0.65 11.20 -4.69
CA TYR A 106 0.52 10.39 -4.39
C TYR A 106 0.79 10.38 -2.89
N VAL A 107 1.01 9.19 -2.36
CA VAL A 107 1.52 8.99 -1.01
C VAL A 107 2.85 8.29 -1.11
N GLN A 108 3.83 8.81 -0.39
CA GLN A 108 5.07 8.12 -0.11
C GLN A 108 5.29 8.03 1.39
N HIS A 109 5.54 6.82 1.83
CA HIS A 109 5.83 6.52 3.22
C HIS A 109 7.13 5.73 3.31
N PHE A 110 8.03 6.16 4.20
CA PHE A 110 9.31 5.50 4.43
C PHE A 110 9.44 5.12 5.90
N ILE A 111 9.60 3.83 6.16
CA ILE A 111 9.78 3.27 7.50
C ILE A 111 11.21 2.79 7.59
N SER A 112 11.99 3.41 8.46
CA SER A 112 13.35 2.97 8.73
C SER A 112 13.40 1.97 9.88
N ARG A 113 14.26 0.95 9.76
CA ARG A 113 14.58 0.01 10.85
C ARG A 113 13.37 -0.69 11.47
N MET A 114 12.46 -1.19 10.62
CA MET A 114 11.28 -1.93 11.07
C MET A 114 11.66 -3.31 11.61
N SER A 115 11.31 -3.59 12.86
CA SER A 115 11.58 -4.87 13.53
C SER A 115 10.46 -5.90 13.30
N PHE A 116 10.70 -7.15 13.69
CA PHE A 116 9.69 -8.21 13.61
C PHE A 116 8.44 -7.85 14.43
N GLY A 117 7.26 -8.18 13.89
CA GLY A 117 5.97 -7.88 14.51
C GLY A 117 5.59 -6.39 14.60
N GLN A 118 6.51 -5.47 14.26
CA GLN A 118 6.23 -4.04 14.25
C GLN A 118 5.15 -3.71 13.21
N ALA A 119 4.33 -2.73 13.55
CA ALA A 119 3.40 -2.10 12.63
C ALA A 119 3.63 -0.60 12.59
N ASP A 120 3.50 -0.02 11.41
CA ASP A 120 3.39 1.42 11.19
C ASP A 120 1.97 1.76 10.74
N ARG A 121 1.46 2.91 11.18
CA ARG A 121 0.15 3.44 10.79
C ARG A 121 0.27 4.91 10.48
N GLN A 122 -0.16 5.30 9.28
CA GLN A 122 -0.29 6.70 8.89
C GLN A 122 -1.73 7.02 8.49
N ILE A 123 -2.17 8.24 8.80
CA ILE A 123 -3.43 8.81 8.32
C ILE A 123 -3.08 10.08 7.57
N ILE A 124 -3.66 10.22 6.38
CA ILE A 124 -3.50 11.35 5.47
C ILE A 124 -4.88 11.95 5.30
N PRO A 125 -5.18 13.05 6.02
CA PRO A 125 -6.46 13.73 5.90
C PRO A 125 -6.58 14.36 4.51
N ASP A 126 -7.81 14.48 4.03
CA ASP A 126 -8.17 15.23 2.81
C ASP A 126 -7.28 14.87 1.61
N PHE A 127 -6.99 13.57 1.48
CA PHE A 127 -6.10 12.99 0.48
C PHE A 127 -6.64 13.14 -0.96
N LEU A 128 -7.96 13.06 -1.11
CA LEU A 128 -8.66 13.31 -2.37
C LEU A 128 -9.82 14.27 -2.12
N SER A 129 -9.97 15.25 -3.00
CA SER A 129 -11.14 16.12 -2.97
C SER A 129 -12.39 15.35 -3.42
N SER A 130 -13.56 15.78 -2.94
CA SER A 130 -14.85 15.28 -3.41
C SER A 130 -15.01 15.31 -4.94
N LYS A 131 -14.49 16.36 -5.57
CA LYS A 131 -14.52 16.54 -7.02
C LYS A 131 -13.71 15.44 -7.72
N ASP A 132 -12.48 15.20 -7.28
CA ASP A 132 -11.59 14.23 -7.92
C ASP A 132 -12.06 12.79 -7.67
N ALA A 133 -12.60 12.52 -6.47
CA ALA A 133 -13.22 11.24 -6.16
C ALA A 133 -14.37 10.89 -7.12
N SER A 134 -15.18 11.89 -7.51
CA SER A 134 -16.31 11.68 -8.43
C SER A 134 -15.91 11.35 -9.88
N LEU A 135 -14.67 11.65 -10.28
CA LEU A 135 -14.15 11.36 -11.63
C LEU A 135 -13.61 9.94 -11.77
N LEU A 136 -13.47 9.22 -10.67
CA LEU A 136 -12.87 7.88 -10.65
C LEU A 136 -13.76 6.82 -11.29
N ASP A 137 -15.09 6.97 -11.25
CA ASP A 137 -16.03 5.94 -11.71
C ASP A 137 -15.88 5.56 -13.20
N ASP A 138 -15.28 6.44 -14.00
CA ASP A 138 -15.04 6.23 -15.44
C ASP A 138 -13.67 5.57 -15.75
N GLN A 139 -12.84 5.28 -14.73
CA GLN A 139 -11.49 4.72 -14.92
C GLN A 139 -11.48 3.19 -14.97
N GLU A 140 -10.62 2.62 -15.83
CA GLU A 140 -10.37 1.17 -15.81
C GLU A 140 -9.37 0.82 -14.69
N LEU A 141 -8.25 1.53 -14.62
CA LEU A 141 -7.23 1.42 -13.57
C LEU A 141 -7.40 2.57 -12.57
N HIS A 142 -7.74 2.27 -11.32
CA HIS A 142 -8.00 3.30 -10.31
C HIS A 142 -6.79 3.58 -9.42
N ALA A 143 -6.06 2.53 -9.03
CA ALA A 143 -5.00 2.66 -8.03
C ALA A 143 -3.78 1.81 -8.38
N GLN A 144 -2.62 2.33 -7.99
CA GLN A 144 -1.36 1.59 -8.01
C GLN A 144 -0.74 1.65 -6.61
N PHE A 145 -0.42 0.48 -6.06
CA PHE A 145 0.32 0.35 -4.82
C PHE A 145 1.69 -0.23 -5.14
N PHE A 146 2.74 0.42 -4.64
CA PHE A 146 4.09 -0.12 -4.69
C PHE A 146 4.60 -0.30 -3.27
N PHE A 147 5.12 -1.48 -2.99
CA PHE A 147 5.73 -1.82 -1.72
C PHE A 147 7.14 -2.32 -1.97
N ILE A 148 8.13 -1.72 -1.32
CA ILE A 148 9.53 -2.01 -1.50
C ILE A 148 10.17 -2.28 -0.14
N VAL A 149 10.87 -3.39 -0.03
CA VAL A 149 11.67 -3.76 1.14
C VAL A 149 13.14 -3.69 0.78
N HIS A 150 13.89 -2.95 1.58
CA HIS A 150 15.33 -2.84 1.51
C HIS A 150 15.97 -3.41 2.78
N GLY A 151 17.23 -3.83 2.67
CA GLY A 151 18.01 -4.29 3.81
C GLY A 151 17.71 -5.72 4.27
N CYS A 152 16.92 -6.52 3.52
CA CYS A 152 16.73 -7.93 3.85
C CYS A 152 17.98 -8.81 3.57
N HIS A 153 19.03 -8.23 2.98
CA HIS A 153 20.30 -8.88 2.65
C HIS A 153 21.53 -8.29 3.37
N SER A 154 21.36 -7.27 4.23
CA SER A 154 22.49 -6.71 4.98
C SER A 154 22.87 -7.62 6.14
N VAL A 155 23.76 -8.57 5.86
CA VAL A 155 24.53 -9.32 6.87
C VAL A 155 25.69 -8.43 7.35
N GLN A 156 25.41 -7.35 8.07
CA GLN A 156 26.36 -6.43 8.73
C GLN A 156 25.49 -5.30 9.31
N ASP A 157 25.23 -5.16 10.61
CA ASP A 157 26.20 -4.90 11.69
C ASP A 157 25.81 -5.62 13.01
N MET A 158 26.43 -6.77 13.30
CA MET A 158 26.54 -7.31 14.66
C MET A 158 27.98 -7.75 14.97
N THR A 159 28.93 -6.93 14.53
CA THR A 159 30.35 -6.90 14.90
C THR A 159 30.75 -5.44 14.70
N GLU A 160 31.10 -4.61 15.68
CA GLU A 160 31.83 -4.81 16.94
C GLU A 160 31.24 -3.99 18.10
#